data_AF-A0ABD2TGH8-F1
#
_entry.id   AF-A0ABD2TGH8-F1
#
_cell.length_a   1.000
_cell.length_b   1.000
_cell.length_c   1.000
_cell.angle_alpha   90.00
_cell.angle_beta   90.00
_cell.angle_gamma   90.00
#
_symmetry.space_group_name_H-M   'P 1'
#
loop_
_entity.id
_entity.type
_entity.pdbx_description
1 polymer ?
#
loop_
_entity_poly.entity_id
_entity_poly.type
_entity_poly.pdbx_seq_one_letter_code
_entity_poly.pdbx_strand_id
1 'polypeptide(L)'
;SRFLGNSFEVIMDTENQAEISFKSTWNASQSDELPLNSDLRFVMLRDTPGFYTYAIVERLEGWPLVYIENLRVVFKLQQDMFHYMAISDERQRIMPMPVDRETGKVLDYKEAVLLTNPINPNLKGEVDDKYFYATDNKD
;
A
#
# COMPACT_ATOMS: atom_id res chain seq x y z
N SER A 1 -6.81 -1.75 13.17
CA SER A 1 -6.99 -0.30 13.35
C SER A 1 -6.51 0.41 12.09
N ARG A 2 -6.86 1.70 11.91
CA ARG A 2 -6.19 2.59 10.95
C ARG A 2 -5.29 3.52 11.76
N PHE A 3 -4.06 3.72 11.32
CA PHE A 3 -3.20 4.75 11.90
C PHE A 3 -3.62 6.09 11.32
N LEU A 4 -4.15 6.97 12.17
CA LEU A 4 -4.41 8.35 11.81
C LEU A 4 -3.18 9.17 12.24
N GLY A 5 -2.47 9.73 11.26
CA GLY A 5 -1.41 10.69 11.54
C GLY A 5 -2.06 11.98 12.05
N ASN A 6 -1.87 12.27 13.33
CA ASN A 6 -2.48 13.42 13.99
C ASN A 6 -1.53 14.63 14.04
N SER A 7 -0.26 14.43 13.68
CA SER A 7 0.74 15.48 13.56
C SER A 7 1.57 15.33 12.28
N PHE A 8 1.84 16.44 11.62
CA PHE A 8 2.69 16.55 10.44
C PHE A 8 3.99 17.26 10.78
N GLU A 9 5.11 16.78 10.23
CA GLU A 9 6.43 17.39 10.41
C GLU A 9 7.24 17.29 9.11
N VAL A 10 8.00 18.36 8.80
CA VAL A 10 9.05 18.32 7.76
C VAL A 10 10.36 17.95 8.46
N ILE A 11 10.89 16.79 8.10
CA ILE A 11 12.05 16.17 8.75
C ILE A 11 13.33 16.60 8.06
N MET A 12 13.27 16.69 6.73
CA MET A 12 14.36 17.13 5.89
C MET A 12 13.80 17.97 4.77
N ASP A 13 14.41 19.13 4.54
CA ASP A 13 14.14 19.97 3.38
C ASP A 13 15.48 20.51 2.91
N THR A 14 16.03 19.84 1.91
CA THR A 14 17.31 20.18 1.31
C THR A 14 17.13 20.32 -0.18
N GLU A 15 18.16 20.85 -0.84
CA GLU A 15 18.17 20.96 -2.29
C GLU A 15 17.83 19.62 -2.99
N ASN A 16 18.32 18.50 -2.48
CA ASN A 16 18.24 17.20 -3.15
C ASN A 16 17.17 16.25 -2.58
N GLN A 17 16.58 16.57 -1.43
CA GLN A 17 15.69 15.67 -0.72
C GLN A 17 14.68 16.43 0.14
N ALA A 18 13.43 15.98 0.10
CA ALA A 18 12.40 16.32 1.07
C ALA A 18 11.93 15.05 1.80
N GLU A 19 11.83 15.11 3.13
CA GLU A 19 11.24 14.07 3.95
C GLU A 19 10.16 14.66 4.85
N ILE A 20 8.98 14.05 4.82
CA ILE A 20 7.85 14.42 5.66
C ILE A 20 7.42 13.24 6.53
N SER A 21 6.86 13.57 7.69
CA SER A 21 6.41 12.63 8.70
C SER A 21 4.96 12.88 9.07
N PHE A 22 4.21 11.80 9.22
CA PHE A 22 2.89 11.79 9.82
C PHE A 22 2.93 10.88 11.05
N LYS A 23 2.92 11.49 12.24
CA LYS A 23 3.03 10.76 13.51
C LYS A 23 1.68 10.62 14.19
N SER A 24 1.55 9.53 14.93
CA SER A 24 0.48 9.26 15.86
C SER A 24 1.11 8.74 17.15
N THR A 25 0.72 9.32 18.28
CA THR A 25 1.18 8.87 19.60
C THR A 25 0.01 8.34 20.36
N TRP A 26 0.14 7.12 20.88
CA TRP A 26 -0.94 6.51 21.65
C TRP A 26 -1.25 7.30 22.91
N ASN A 27 -2.55 7.49 23.16
CA ASN A 27 -3.07 8.08 24.38
C ASN A 27 -3.96 7.06 25.10
N ALA A 28 -3.59 6.69 26.33
CA ALA A 28 -4.34 5.74 27.15
C ALA A 28 -5.81 6.14 27.41
N SER A 29 -6.14 7.43 27.26
CA SER A 29 -7.52 7.93 27.40
C SER A 29 -8.39 7.65 26.16
N GLN A 30 -7.82 7.23 25.04
CA GLN A 30 -8.53 6.92 23.80
C GLN A 30 -8.64 5.39 23.67
N SER A 31 -9.85 4.86 23.82
CA SER A 31 -10.09 3.42 23.99
C SER A 31 -9.83 2.57 22.75
N ASP A 32 -9.85 3.18 21.55
CA ASP A 32 -9.93 2.45 20.28
C ASP A 32 -8.60 2.44 19.50
N GLU A 33 -7.55 3.05 20.05
CA GLU A 33 -6.22 3.09 19.45
C GLU A 33 -5.33 1.95 19.96
N LEU A 34 -4.48 1.42 19.08
CA LEU A 34 -3.47 0.44 19.49
C LEU A 34 -2.46 1.13 20.42
N PRO A 35 -1.95 0.46 21.46
CA PRO A 35 -0.96 1.00 22.39
C PRO A 35 0.43 1.08 21.75
N LEU A 36 0.55 1.87 20.70
CA LEU A 36 1.71 2.01 19.83
C LEU A 36 1.82 3.44 19.33
N ASN A 37 3.05 3.95 19.29
CA ASN A 37 3.38 5.08 18.44
C ASN A 37 3.56 4.59 17.01
N SER A 38 3.17 5.42 16.05
CA SER A 38 3.42 5.18 14.63
C SER A 38 3.90 6.45 13.95
N ASP A 39 4.86 6.32 13.06
CA ASP A 39 5.39 7.42 12.26
C ASP A 39 5.54 6.95 10.81
N LEU A 40 4.70 7.48 9.93
CA LEU A 40 4.74 7.20 8.51
C LEU A 40 5.56 8.27 7.80
N ARG A 41 6.62 7.84 7.11
CA ARG A 41 7.60 8.68 6.46
C ARG A 41 7.45 8.59 4.95
N PHE A 42 7.58 9.75 4.29
CA PHE A 42 7.65 9.85 2.84
C PHE A 42 8.89 10.65 2.46
N VAL A 43 9.69 10.09 1.55
CA VAL A 43 10.93 10.70 1.08
C VAL A 43 10.85 10.89 -0.43
N MET A 44 11.09 12.12 -0.88
CA MET A 44 11.19 12.47 -2.29
C MET A 44 12.61 12.94 -2.59
N LEU A 45 13.18 12.47 -3.68
CA LEU A 45 14.51 12.87 -4.14
C LEU A 45 14.38 13.75 -5.38
N ARG A 46 15.25 14.75 -5.49
CA ARG A 46 15.35 15.59 -6.68
C ARG A 46 15.66 14.70 -7.90
N ASP A 47 15.06 15.05 -9.04
CA ASP A 47 15.28 14.42 -10.35
C ASP A 47 15.00 12.90 -10.39
N THR A 48 14.26 12.37 -9.39
CA THR A 48 13.85 10.97 -9.35
C THR A 48 12.32 10.89 -9.32
N PRO A 49 11.68 10.21 -10.30
CA PRO A 49 10.23 10.07 -10.29
C PRO A 49 9.79 9.13 -9.16
N GLY A 50 8.83 9.57 -8.37
CA GLY A 50 8.23 8.78 -7.28
C GLY A 50 8.70 9.21 -5.90
N PHE A 51 8.46 8.34 -4.92
CA PHE A 51 8.82 8.55 -3.53
C PHE A 51 9.11 7.22 -2.85
N TYR A 52 9.90 7.27 -1.79
CA TYR A 52 10.11 6.16 -0.86
C TYR A 52 9.21 6.35 0.35
N THR A 53 8.79 5.26 0.96
CA THR A 53 8.01 5.30 2.20
C THR A 53 8.46 4.20 3.14
N TYR A 54 8.42 4.50 4.44
CA TYR A 54 8.65 3.54 5.50
C TYR A 54 7.85 3.95 6.73
N ALA A 55 7.58 3.00 7.61
CA ALA A 55 6.86 3.23 8.85
C ALA A 55 7.73 2.82 10.05
N ILE A 56 7.79 3.68 11.06
CA ILE A 56 8.38 3.36 12.36
C ILE A 56 7.21 3.09 13.31
N VAL A 57 7.23 1.94 13.98
CA VAL A 57 6.26 1.57 15.02
C VAL A 57 7.00 1.29 16.31
N GLU A 58 6.52 1.85 17.41
CA GLU A 58 7.19 1.76 18.70
C GLU A 58 6.17 1.50 19.82
N ARG A 59 6.51 0.55 20.71
CA ARG A 59 5.79 0.33 21.97
C ARG A 59 6.72 0.72 23.12
N LEU A 60 6.32 1.70 23.92
CA LEU A 60 7.10 2.10 25.09
C LEU A 60 6.94 1.11 26.26
N GLU A 61 7.92 1.11 27.16
CA GLU A 61 7.86 0.30 28.38
C GLU A 61 6.64 0.65 29.24
N GLY A 62 6.02 -0.36 29.85
CA GLY A 62 4.81 -0.20 30.66
C GLY A 62 3.50 -0.08 29.86
N TRP A 63 3.55 0.08 28.53
CA TRP A 63 2.33 0.11 27.71
C TRP A 63 1.71 -1.29 27.54
N PRO A 64 0.39 -1.42 27.33
CA PRO A 64 -0.25 -2.71 27.12
C PRO A 64 0.36 -3.51 25.97
N LEU A 65 0.26 -4.84 26.05
CA LEU A 65 0.74 -5.72 24.98
C LEU A 65 -0.08 -5.55 23.71
N VAL A 66 0.59 -5.66 22.56
CA VAL A 66 -0.02 -5.55 21.23
C VAL A 66 0.56 -6.61 20.31
N TYR A 67 -0.32 -7.19 19.50
CA TYR A 67 0.04 -8.17 18.47
C TYR A 67 -0.25 -7.56 17.11
N ILE A 68 0.77 -7.49 16.25
CA ILE A 68 0.65 -7.01 14.87
C ILE A 68 0.75 -8.22 13.96
N GLU A 69 -0.39 -8.69 13.44
CA GLU A 69 -0.41 -9.79 12.47
C GLU A 69 -0.02 -9.30 11.06
N ASN A 70 -0.47 -8.11 10.68
CA ASN A 70 -0.24 -7.53 9.37
C ASN A 70 -0.12 -6.00 9.50
N LEU A 71 0.91 -5.43 8.87
CA LEU A 71 1.02 -3.99 8.64
C LEU A 71 0.94 -3.74 7.13
N ARG A 72 0.09 -2.81 6.70
CA ARG A 72 -0.12 -2.52 5.28
C ARG A 72 -0.15 -1.01 5.05
N VAL A 73 0.51 -0.58 3.99
CA VAL A 73 0.33 0.74 3.39
C VAL A 73 -0.48 0.55 2.10
N VAL A 74 -1.53 1.34 1.92
CA VAL A 74 -2.46 1.20 0.78
C VAL A 74 -2.55 2.53 0.07
N PHE A 75 -2.22 2.52 -1.23
CA PHE A 75 -2.40 3.66 -2.12
C PHE A 75 -3.61 3.44 -3.00
N LYS A 76 -4.57 4.36 -2.95
CA LYS A 76 -5.72 4.36 -3.88
C LYS A 76 -5.39 5.29 -5.03
N LEU A 77 -5.05 4.71 -6.17
CA LEU A 77 -4.71 5.44 -7.39
C LEU A 77 -5.98 5.91 -8.12
N GLN A 78 -5.85 6.95 -8.93
CA GLN A 78 -6.95 7.46 -9.76
C GLN A 78 -7.22 6.48 -10.91
N GLN A 79 -8.40 5.87 -10.90
CA GLN A 79 -8.73 4.74 -11.78
C GLN A 79 -8.63 5.07 -13.28
N ASP A 80 -8.88 6.31 -13.68
CA ASP A 80 -8.80 6.78 -15.06
C ASP A 80 -7.37 7.07 -15.54
N MET A 81 -6.40 7.19 -14.63
CA MET A 81 -4.99 7.48 -14.95
C MET A 81 -4.08 6.24 -14.89
N PHE A 82 -4.35 5.32 -13.97
CA PHE A 82 -3.42 4.23 -13.65
C PHE A 82 -3.97 2.87 -14.12
N HIS A 83 -3.68 2.53 -15.38
CA HIS A 83 -4.08 1.26 -16.02
C HIS A 83 -2.94 0.26 -16.17
N TYR A 84 -1.74 0.61 -15.70
CA TYR A 84 -0.52 -0.16 -15.89
C TYR A 84 0.23 -0.31 -14.57
N MET A 85 0.77 -1.50 -14.35
CA MET A 85 1.61 -1.80 -13.20
C MET A 85 2.92 -2.41 -13.66
N ALA A 86 4.02 -1.90 -13.13
CA ALA A 86 5.35 -2.48 -13.23
C ALA A 86 5.88 -2.73 -11.81
N ILE A 87 6.27 -3.97 -11.54
CA ILE A 87 6.79 -4.43 -10.24
C ILE A 87 8.30 -4.66 -10.33
N SER A 88 8.75 -5.17 -11.47
CA SER A 88 10.14 -5.30 -11.87
C SER A 88 10.25 -5.21 -13.39
N ASP A 89 11.46 -5.15 -13.93
CA ASP A 89 11.68 -5.09 -15.38
C ASP A 89 11.00 -6.24 -16.15
N GLU A 90 10.89 -7.41 -15.53
CA GLU A 90 10.28 -8.60 -16.12
C GLU A 90 8.78 -8.74 -15.79
N ARG A 91 8.27 -8.00 -14.79
CA ARG A 91 6.90 -8.12 -14.28
C ARG A 91 6.15 -6.81 -14.46
N GLN A 92 5.61 -6.65 -15.65
CA GLN A 92 4.83 -5.47 -16.02
C GLN A 92 3.58 -5.91 -16.79
N ARG A 93 2.43 -5.31 -16.50
CA ARG A 93 1.17 -5.63 -17.18
C ARG A 93 0.17 -4.49 -17.17
N ILE A 94 -0.76 -4.56 -18.12
CA ILE A 94 -2.02 -3.81 -18.03
C ILE A 94 -2.87 -4.42 -16.91
N MET A 95 -3.43 -3.55 -16.08
CA MET A 95 -4.31 -3.92 -14.98
C MET A 95 -5.74 -4.09 -15.50
N PRO A 96 -6.43 -5.19 -15.15
CA PRO A 96 -7.87 -5.29 -15.32
C PRO A 96 -8.57 -4.20 -14.48
N MET A 97 -9.71 -3.71 -14.97
CA MET A 97 -10.51 -2.75 -14.22
C MET A 97 -11.28 -3.47 -13.09
N PRO A 98 -11.67 -2.77 -12.01
CA PRO A 98 -12.45 -3.39 -10.93
C PRO A 98 -13.71 -4.12 -11.44
N VAL A 99 -14.42 -3.53 -12.40
CA VAL A 99 -15.62 -4.12 -13.01
C VAL A 99 -15.33 -5.39 -13.84
N ASP A 100 -14.12 -5.52 -14.40
CA ASP A 100 -13.72 -6.73 -15.14
C ASP A 100 -13.60 -7.93 -14.18
N ARG A 101 -13.14 -7.68 -12.95
CA ARG A 101 -13.13 -8.69 -11.88
C ARG A 101 -14.53 -9.00 -11.37
N GLU A 102 -15.37 -7.97 -11.17
CA GLU A 102 -16.75 -8.15 -10.67
C GLU A 102 -17.64 -8.96 -11.61
N THR A 103 -17.45 -8.79 -12.92
CA THR A 103 -18.19 -9.51 -13.96
C THR A 103 -17.51 -10.80 -14.42
N GLY A 104 -16.30 -11.05 -13.91
CA GLY A 104 -15.52 -12.26 -14.17
C GLY A 104 -16.02 -13.48 -13.41
N LYS A 105 -15.33 -14.61 -13.59
CA LYS A 105 -15.62 -15.86 -12.89
C LYS A 105 -14.54 -16.12 -11.84
N VAL A 106 -14.92 -16.03 -10.56
CA VAL A 106 -14.06 -16.48 -9.45
C VAL A 106 -13.74 -17.97 -9.61
N LEU A 107 -12.48 -18.34 -9.45
CA LEU A 107 -12.01 -19.72 -9.51
C LEU A 107 -11.99 -20.35 -8.11
N ASP A 108 -11.22 -21.42 -7.91
CA ASP A 108 -11.16 -22.14 -6.62
C ASP A 108 -10.63 -21.25 -5.47
N TYR A 109 -9.81 -20.24 -5.80
CA TYR A 109 -9.33 -19.22 -4.87
C TYR A 109 -10.04 -17.90 -5.09
N LYS A 110 -10.42 -17.21 -4.00
CA LYS A 110 -11.16 -15.94 -4.07
C LYS A 110 -10.35 -14.81 -4.72
N GLU A 111 -9.03 -14.90 -4.65
CA GLU A 111 -8.09 -13.95 -5.22
C GLU A 111 -7.96 -14.10 -6.74
N ALA A 112 -8.30 -15.27 -7.30
CA ALA A 112 -8.14 -15.62 -8.70
C ALA A 112 -9.46 -15.50 -9.48
N VAL A 113 -9.49 -14.60 -10.47
CA VAL A 113 -10.70 -14.33 -11.27
C VAL A 113 -10.39 -14.49 -12.75
N LEU A 114 -11.11 -15.39 -13.43
CA LEU A 114 -11.07 -15.50 -14.89
C LEU A 114 -11.84 -14.36 -15.55
N LEU A 115 -11.17 -13.60 -16.40
CA LEU A 115 -11.74 -12.47 -17.13
C LEU A 115 -12.52 -12.95 -18.35
N THR A 116 -13.84 -13.00 -18.24
CA THR A 116 -14.74 -13.56 -19.28
C THR A 116 -15.15 -12.53 -20.33
N ASN A 117 -15.35 -11.28 -19.92
CA ASN A 117 -15.75 -10.17 -20.79
C ASN A 117 -15.15 -8.82 -20.31
N PRO A 118 -13.82 -8.69 -20.27
CA PRO A 118 -13.17 -7.47 -19.79
C PRO A 118 -13.35 -6.28 -20.75
N ILE A 119 -13.27 -5.07 -20.22
CA ILE A 119 -13.27 -3.80 -20.97
C ILE A 119 -12.16 -3.78 -22.03
N ASN A 120 -10.96 -4.26 -21.67
CA ASN A 120 -9.87 -4.48 -22.61
C ASN A 120 -9.96 -5.90 -23.17
N PRO A 121 -10.35 -6.09 -24.45
CA PRO A 121 -10.57 -7.43 -25.02
C PRO A 121 -9.31 -8.31 -25.03
N ASN A 122 -8.12 -7.72 -24.99
CA ASN A 122 -6.86 -8.46 -24.96
C ASN A 122 -6.67 -9.25 -23.66
N LEU A 123 -7.37 -8.88 -22.58
CA LEU A 123 -7.31 -9.57 -21.30
C LEU A 123 -8.28 -10.76 -21.22
N LYS A 124 -9.10 -10.99 -22.25
CA LYS A 124 -10.13 -12.03 -22.21
C LYS A 124 -9.49 -13.42 -22.14
N GLY A 125 -9.94 -14.21 -21.16
CA GLY A 125 -9.42 -15.55 -20.89
C GLY A 125 -8.22 -15.57 -19.96
N GLU A 126 -7.68 -14.41 -19.57
CA GLU A 126 -6.65 -14.34 -18.52
C GLU A 126 -7.27 -14.57 -17.14
N VAL A 127 -6.45 -15.09 -16.23
CA VAL A 127 -6.76 -15.12 -14.79
C VAL A 127 -6.08 -13.93 -14.15
N ASP A 128 -6.85 -13.07 -13.51
CA ASP A 128 -6.36 -12.00 -12.67
C ASP A 128 -6.21 -12.50 -11.23
N ASP A 129 -4.97 -12.68 -10.80
CA ASP A 129 -4.58 -13.24 -9.52
C ASP A 129 -3.72 -12.24 -8.72
N LYS A 130 -3.99 -12.14 -7.42
CA LYS A 130 -3.23 -11.32 -6.49
C LYS A 130 -1.72 -11.62 -6.50
N TYR A 131 -1.30 -12.86 -6.75
CA TYR A 131 0.12 -13.22 -6.76
C TYR A 131 0.92 -12.59 -7.90
N PHE A 132 0.26 -12.13 -8.98
CA PHE A 132 0.93 -11.31 -9.99
C PHE A 132 1.40 -9.97 -9.46
N TYR A 133 0.85 -9.52 -8.33
CA TYR A 133 1.10 -8.23 -7.71
C TYR A 133 1.94 -8.30 -6.44
N ALA A 134 2.43 -9.50 -6.11
CA ALA A 134 3.25 -9.72 -4.94
C ALA A 134 4.73 -9.86 -5.34
N THR A 135 5.59 -9.21 -4.57
CA THR A 135 7.03 -9.47 -4.55
C THR A 135 7.38 -9.91 -3.13
N ASP A 136 8.01 -11.08 -3.01
CA ASP A 136 8.70 -11.43 -1.78
C ASP A 136 10.01 -10.65 -1.74
N ASN A 137 10.18 -9.79 -0.73
CA ASN A 137 11.50 -9.30 -0.39
C ASN A 137 12.29 -10.49 0.19
N LYS A 138 13.16 -11.07 -0.64
CA LYS A 138 14.29 -11.86 -0.15
C LYS A 138 15.44 -10.89 0.05
N ASP A 139 15.70 -10.55 1.31
CA ASP A 139 16.97 -9.94 1.70
C ASP A 139 18.13 -10.92 1.49
#